data_AF-A0A1L8RHG2-F1
#
_entry.id   AF-A0A1L8RHG2-F1
#
_cell.length_a   1.000
_cell.length_b   1.000
_cell.length_c   1.000
_cell.angle_alpha   90.00
_cell.angle_beta   90.00
_cell.angle_gamma   90.00
#
_symmetry.space_group_name_H-M   'P 1'
#
loop_
_entity.id
_entity.type
_entity.pdbx_description
1 polymer ?
#
loop_
_entity_poly.entity_id
_entity_poly.type
_entity_poly.pdbx_seq_one_letter_code
_entity_poly.pdbx_strand_id
1 'polypeptide(L)'
;MAEFHNDDAVLDIHDKPKPAAWFGLSLQHLFTMFGATVLVPRLVGLDPGIALLSSGVGTLAYLTVTKGKIPAYLGSSFAFITAMKMLMGSEGYPAIAQGAITAGVVYLIVALIIKKNRFGLAR
;
A
#
# COMPACT_ATOMS: atom_id res chain seq x y z
N MET A 1 -9.85 -8.11 25.43
CA MET A 1 -9.33 -7.57 24.15
C MET A 1 -7.88 -8.02 24.11
N ALA A 2 -7.56 -9.12 23.41
CA ALA A 2 -6.22 -9.70 23.48
C ALA A 2 -5.23 -8.74 22.80
N GLU A 3 -4.29 -8.23 23.59
CA GLU A 3 -3.11 -7.53 23.11
C GLU A 3 -2.32 -8.54 22.27
N PHE A 4 -2.16 -8.28 20.98
CA PHE A 4 -1.31 -9.11 20.12
C PHE A 4 0.13 -8.80 20.55
N HIS A 5 0.62 -9.57 21.52
CA HIS A 5 2.00 -9.51 21.98
C HIS A 5 2.69 -10.79 21.54
N ASN A 6 3.80 -10.65 20.82
CA ASN A 6 4.64 -11.78 20.46
C ASN A 6 5.92 -11.74 21.30
N ASP A 7 6.01 -12.62 22.31
CA ASP A 7 7.14 -12.68 23.23
C ASP A 7 8.49 -12.97 22.52
N ASP A 8 8.45 -13.50 21.29
CA ASP A 8 9.64 -13.80 20.47
C ASP A 8 10.10 -12.61 19.60
N ALA A 9 9.33 -11.51 19.54
CA ALA A 9 9.63 -10.38 18.66
C ALA A 9 10.62 -9.40 19.31
N VAL A 10 11.71 -9.06 18.61
CA VAL A 10 12.69 -8.05 19.06
C VAL A 10 12.10 -6.63 19.07
N LEU A 11 11.12 -6.36 18.20
CA LEU A 11 10.34 -5.12 18.13
C LEU A 11 8.91 -5.49 17.74
N ASP A 12 7.96 -5.27 18.64
CA ASP A 12 6.53 -5.51 18.41
C ASP A 12 5.86 -4.29 17.74
N ILE A 13 4.63 -4.46 17.24
CA ILE A 13 3.87 -3.43 16.48
C ILE A 13 3.67 -2.16 17.31
N HIS A 14 3.58 -2.29 18.63
CA HIS A 14 3.38 -1.19 19.57
C HIS A 14 4.68 -0.61 20.13
N ASP A 15 5.82 -1.24 19.86
CA ASP A 15 7.11 -0.76 20.36
C ASP A 15 7.60 0.45 19.57
N LYS A 16 8.07 1.46 20.30
CA LYS A 16 8.74 2.62 19.74
C LYS A 16 10.24 2.49 19.96
N PRO A 17 11.03 2.08 18.95
CA PRO A 17 12.48 1.96 19.10
C PRO A 17 13.13 3.30 19.44
N LYS A 18 14.37 3.24 19.94
CA LYS A 18 15.20 4.44 20.19
C LYS A 18 15.17 5.35 18.96
N PRO A 19 15.12 6.69 19.11
CA PRO A 19 14.90 7.63 18.00
C PRO A 19 15.85 7.43 16.81
N ALA A 20 17.13 7.10 17.08
CA ALA A 20 18.13 6.82 16.06
C ALA A 20 17.84 5.52 15.27
N ALA A 21 17.44 4.46 15.98
CA ALA A 21 17.06 3.19 15.37
C ALA A 21 15.73 3.31 14.61
N TRP A 22 14.76 4.04 15.16
CA TRP A 22 13.49 4.34 14.49
C TRP A 22 13.70 5.05 13.14
N PHE A 23 14.57 6.07 13.13
CA PHE A 23 14.91 6.78 11.90
C PHE A 23 15.65 5.89 10.91
N GLY A 24 16.64 5.11 11.37
CA GLY A 24 17.39 4.18 10.52
C GLY A 24 16.50 3.10 9.88
N LEU A 25 15.61 2.47 10.66
CA LEU A 25 14.67 1.47 10.18
C LEU A 25 13.65 2.07 9.18
N SER A 26 13.19 3.30 9.45
CA SER A 26 12.28 4.01 8.53
C SER A 26 12.94 4.31 7.18
N LEU A 27 14.20 4.74 7.20
CA LEU A 27 15.00 4.96 5.99
C LEU A 27 15.24 3.66 5.21
N GLN A 28 15.57 2.57 5.90
CA GLN A 28 15.72 1.26 5.26
C GLN A 28 14.43 0.86 4.55
N HIS A 29 13.28 0.96 5.24
CA HIS A 29 11.99 0.63 4.66
C HIS A 29 11.64 1.51 3.46
N LEU A 30 11.93 2.81 3.55
CA LEU A 30 11.73 3.75 2.46
C LEU A 30 12.53 3.33 1.23
N PHE A 31 13.83 3.08 1.36
CA PHE A 31 14.68 2.69 0.22
C PHE A 31 14.30 1.33 -0.38
N THR A 32 13.88 0.38 0.45
CA THR A 32 13.39 -0.93 -0.02
C THR A 32 12.13 -0.77 -0.89
N MET A 33 11.16 0.03 -0.46
CA MET A 33 9.89 0.21 -1.19
C MET A 33 10.00 1.22 -2.36
N PHE A 34 10.96 2.14 -2.31
CA PHE A 34 11.18 3.16 -3.33
C PHE A 34 11.47 2.56 -4.70
N GLY A 35 12.27 1.49 -4.76
CA GLY A 35 12.67 0.86 -6.01
C GLY A 35 11.48 0.46 -6.88
N ALA A 36 10.54 -0.30 -6.31
CA ALA A 36 9.31 -0.70 -7.00
C ALA A 36 8.39 0.49 -7.33
N THR A 37 8.24 1.42 -6.37
CA THR A 37 7.30 2.54 -6.47
C THR A 37 7.74 3.60 -7.50
N VAL A 38 9.03 3.68 -7.82
CA VAL A 38 9.56 4.53 -8.90
C VAL A 38 9.71 3.79 -10.22
N LEU A 39 10.03 2.49 -10.17
CA LEU A 39 10.23 1.69 -11.38
C LEU A 39 8.93 1.55 -12.19
N VAL A 40 7.82 1.20 -11.53
CA VAL A 40 6.53 0.97 -12.22
C VAL A 40 6.03 2.21 -12.96
N PRO A 41 5.94 3.40 -12.33
CA PRO A 41 5.53 4.63 -13.03
C PRO A 41 6.44 4.97 -14.20
N ARG A 42 7.76 4.83 -14.01
CA ARG A 42 8.74 5.09 -15.08
C ARG A 42 8.55 4.15 -16.28
N LEU A 43 8.22 2.88 -16.03
CA LEU A 43 7.92 1.93 -17.10
C LEU A 43 6.63 2.28 -17.84
N VAL A 44 5.62 2.81 -17.16
CA VAL A 44 4.33 3.18 -17.73
C VAL A 44 4.37 4.55 -18.44
N GLY A 45 5.31 5.43 -18.09
CA GLY A 45 5.37 6.82 -18.56
C GLY A 45 4.67 7.83 -17.63
N LEU A 46 4.40 7.43 -16.38
CA LEU A 46 3.83 8.27 -15.33
C LEU A 46 4.94 8.99 -14.55
N ASP A 47 4.61 10.17 -14.01
CA ASP A 47 5.48 10.88 -13.09
C ASP A 47 5.68 10.06 -11.78
N PRO A 48 6.93 9.71 -11.41
CA PRO A 48 7.21 8.96 -10.19
C PRO A 48 6.88 9.74 -8.90
N GLY A 49 6.89 11.08 -8.94
CA GLY A 49 6.53 11.93 -7.82
C GLY A 49 5.05 11.78 -7.43
N ILE A 50 4.15 11.75 -8.42
CA ILE A 50 2.72 11.48 -8.20
C ILE A 50 2.51 10.09 -7.61
N ALA A 51 3.24 9.10 -8.10
CA ALA A 51 3.14 7.73 -7.59
C ALA A 51 3.66 7.61 -6.14
N LEU A 52 4.77 8.27 -5.81
CA LEU A 52 5.31 8.32 -4.45
C LEU A 52 4.37 9.05 -3.49
N LEU A 53 3.81 10.19 -3.92
CA LEU A 53 2.84 10.95 -3.13
C LEU A 53 1.58 10.12 -2.88
N SER A 54 1.03 9.49 -3.92
CA SER A 54 -0.16 8.63 -3.84
C SER A 54 0.08 7.42 -2.94
N SER A 55 1.23 6.76 -3.06
CA SER A 55 1.66 5.65 -2.19
C SER A 55 1.77 6.07 -0.72
N GLY A 56 2.36 7.23 -0.45
CA GLY A 56 2.48 7.78 0.90
C GLY A 56 1.11 8.09 1.52
N VAL A 57 0.26 8.82 0.79
CA VAL A 57 -1.11 9.16 1.25
C VAL A 57 -1.96 7.89 1.43
N GLY A 58 -1.87 6.95 0.49
CA GLY A 58 -2.56 5.66 0.57
C GLY A 58 -2.13 4.85 1.80
N THR A 59 -0.83 4.84 2.12
CA THR A 59 -0.31 4.17 3.31
C THR A 59 -0.84 4.81 4.59
N LEU A 60 -0.87 6.14 4.68
CA LEU A 60 -1.47 6.85 5.83
C LEU A 60 -2.97 6.58 5.96
N ALA A 61 -3.71 6.55 4.85
CA ALA A 61 -5.11 6.18 4.84
C ALA A 61 -5.33 4.72 5.28
N TYR A 62 -4.47 3.80 4.86
CA TYR A 62 -4.52 2.39 5.29
C TYR A 62 -4.27 2.24 6.80
N LEU A 63 -3.26 2.92 7.33
CA LEU A 63 -2.94 2.88 8.77
C LEU A 63 -4.08 3.46 9.62
N THR A 64 -4.74 4.53 9.14
CA THR A 64 -5.89 5.11 9.86
C THR A 64 -7.12 4.19 9.83
N VAL A 65 -7.42 3.57 8.68
CA VAL A 65 -8.54 2.60 8.56
C VAL A 65 -8.30 1.35 9.40
N THR A 66 -7.07 0.83 9.46
CA THR A 66 -6.70 -0.35 10.26
C THR A 66 -6.45 -0.04 11.74
N LYS A 67 -6.55 1.23 12.15
CA LYS A 67 -6.28 1.71 13.52
C LYS A 67 -4.88 1.37 14.00
N GLY A 68 -3.90 1.35 13.10
CA GLY A 68 -2.49 1.04 13.41
C GLY A 68 -2.23 -0.39 13.84
N LYS A 69 -3.17 -1.33 13.61
CA LYS A 69 -2.98 -2.75 13.97
C LYS A 69 -2.15 -3.53 12.97
N ILE A 70 -2.09 -3.08 11.72
CA ILE A 70 -1.38 -3.77 10.65
C ILE A 70 -0.39 -2.77 10.03
N PRO A 71 0.92 -2.90 10.28
CA PRO A 71 1.93 -2.05 9.66
C PRO A 71 2.19 -2.52 8.23
N ALA A 72 1.46 -1.97 7.25
CA ALA A 72 1.69 -2.25 5.83
C ALA A 72 1.92 -0.95 5.04
N TYR A 73 2.82 -1.03 4.06
CA TYR A 73 3.12 0.03 3.10
C TYR A 73 2.50 -0.29 1.74
N LEU A 74 1.86 0.69 1.12
CA LEU A 74 1.20 0.52 -0.19
C LEU A 74 2.13 0.94 -1.33
N GLY A 75 2.81 -0.01 -1.97
CA GLY A 75 3.66 0.23 -3.14
C GLY A 75 2.94 0.11 -4.49
N SER A 76 3.63 0.45 -5.58
CA SER A 76 3.13 0.23 -6.95
C SER A 76 3.07 -1.25 -7.30
N SER A 77 1.93 -1.73 -7.83
CA SER A 77 1.77 -3.16 -8.18
C SER A 77 2.20 -3.46 -9.62
N PHE A 78 3.12 -4.42 -9.77
CA PHE A 78 3.64 -4.86 -11.06
C PHE A 78 2.58 -5.49 -11.97
N ALA A 79 1.52 -6.07 -11.37
CA ALA A 79 0.41 -6.69 -12.10
C ALA A 79 -0.32 -5.71 -13.03
N PHE A 80 -0.30 -4.40 -12.73
CA PHE A 80 -0.99 -3.39 -13.51
C PHE A 80 -0.12 -2.73 -14.60
N ILE A 81 1.17 -3.10 -14.74
CA ILE A 81 2.08 -2.46 -15.72
C ILE A 81 1.53 -2.56 -17.13
N THR A 82 1.15 -3.76 -17.58
CA THR A 82 0.68 -3.99 -18.95
C THR A 82 -0.61 -3.22 -19.22
N ALA A 83 -1.58 -3.30 -18.31
CA ALA A 83 -2.85 -2.60 -18.46
C ALA A 83 -2.65 -1.07 -18.48
N MET A 84 -1.87 -0.52 -17.54
CA MET A 84 -1.61 0.92 -17.49
C MET A 84 -0.82 1.42 -18.69
N LYS A 85 0.13 0.63 -19.23
CA LYS A 85 0.83 0.97 -20.48
C LYS A 85 -0.14 1.09 -21.66
N MET A 86 -1.09 0.16 -21.77
CA MET A 86 -2.10 0.20 -22.83
C MET A 86 -3.00 1.44 -22.68
N LEU A 87 -3.48 1.73 -21.46
CA LEU A 87 -4.30 2.91 -21.15
C LEU A 87 -3.55 4.23 -21.41
N MET A 88 -2.26 4.29 -21.07
CA MET A 88 -1.41 5.45 -21.32
C MET A 88 -1.31 5.76 -22.81
N GLY A 89 -1.19 4.72 -23.65
CA GLY A 89 -1.08 4.87 -25.10
C GLY A 89 -2.37 5.29 -25.80
N SER A 90 -3.55 5.02 -25.23
CA SER A 90 -4.84 5.36 -25.83
C SER A 90 -5.34 6.74 -25.41
N GLU A 91 -5.44 6.97 -24.11
CA GLU A 91 -6.15 8.13 -23.53
C GLU A 91 -5.34 8.86 -22.44
N GLY A 92 -4.14 8.36 -22.12
CA GLY A 92 -3.21 9.02 -21.21
C GLY A 92 -3.63 8.99 -19.74
N TYR A 93 -3.36 10.08 -19.02
CA TYR A 93 -3.56 10.19 -17.57
C TYR A 93 -5.03 9.98 -17.10
N PRO A 94 -6.07 10.54 -17.76
CA PRO A 94 -7.45 10.36 -17.33
C PRO A 94 -7.91 8.89 -17.32
N ALA A 95 -7.52 8.12 -18.35
CA ALA A 95 -7.84 6.70 -18.44
C ALA A 95 -7.21 5.88 -17.31
N ILE A 96 -5.97 6.19 -16.94
CA ILE A 96 -5.30 5.53 -15.81
C ILE A 96 -6.00 5.86 -14.50
N ALA A 97 -6.41 7.11 -14.29
CA ALA A 97 -7.15 7.53 -13.10
C ALA A 97 -8.49 6.78 -12.98
N GLN A 98 -9.25 6.66 -14.08
CA GLN A 98 -10.49 5.88 -14.12
C GLN A 98 -10.25 4.38 -13.85
N GLY A 99 -9.20 3.81 -14.44
CA GLY A 99 -8.79 2.42 -14.19
C GLY A 99 -8.44 2.18 -12.72
N ALA A 100 -7.70 3.09 -12.09
CA ALA A 100 -7.34 3.03 -10.68
C ALA A 100 -8.56 3.12 -9.75
N ILE A 101 -9.49 4.05 -10.04
CA ILE A 101 -10.76 4.17 -9.28
C ILE A 101 -11.58 2.89 -9.41
N THR A 102 -11.71 2.35 -10.62
CA THR A 102 -12.48 1.12 -10.88
C THR A 102 -11.87 -0.07 -10.14
N ALA A 103 -10.55 -0.23 -10.16
CA ALA A 103 -9.85 -1.26 -9.38
C ALA A 103 -10.09 -1.10 -7.87
N GLY A 104 -10.09 0.14 -7.36
CA GLY A 104 -10.43 0.44 -5.97
C GLY A 104 -11.86 0.04 -5.60
N VAL A 105 -12.83 0.30 -6.48
CA VAL A 105 -14.23 -0.14 -6.30
C VAL A 105 -14.33 -1.66 -6.27
N VAL A 106 -13.62 -2.37 -7.16
CA VAL A 106 -13.57 -3.85 -7.14
C VAL A 106 -13.01 -4.35 -5.81
N TYR A 107 -11.92 -3.77 -5.29
CA TYR A 107 -11.39 -4.12 -3.98
C TYR A 107 -12.39 -3.87 -2.85
N LEU A 108 -13.14 -2.77 -2.89
CA LEU A 108 -14.20 -2.50 -1.90
C LEU A 108 -15.31 -3.54 -1.96
N ILE A 109 -15.76 -3.91 -3.16
CA ILE A 109 -16.78 -4.95 -3.35
C ILE A 109 -16.29 -6.28 -2.77
N VAL A 110 -15.06 -6.69 -3.10
CA VAL A 110 -14.45 -7.92 -2.58
C VAL A 110 -14.35 -7.86 -1.05
N ALA A 111 -13.91 -6.73 -0.48
CA ALA A 111 -13.84 -6.54 0.96
C ALA A 111 -15.23 -6.66 1.64
N LEU A 112 -16.29 -6.12 1.02
CA LEU A 112 -17.66 -6.24 1.51
C LEU A 112 -18.18 -7.68 1.44
N ILE A 113 -17.85 -8.42 0.37
CA ILE A 113 -18.20 -9.84 0.24
C ILE A 113 -17.52 -10.65 1.36
N ILE A 114 -16.22 -10.43 1.59
CA ILE A 114 -15.47 -11.10 2.67
C ILE A 114 -16.11 -10.78 4.03
N LYS A 115 -16.44 -9.51 4.27
CA LYS A 115 -17.11 -9.07 5.50
C LYS A 115 -18.46 -9.75 5.70
N LYS A 116 -19.29 -9.83 4.65
CA LYS A 116 -20.62 -10.46 4.70
C LYS A 116 -20.52 -11.97 4.96
N ASN A 117 -19.57 -12.64 4.32
CA ASN A 117 -19.42 -14.09 4.41
C ASN A 117 -18.60 -14.56 5.63
N ARG A 118 -18.12 -13.64 6.50
CA ARG A 118 -17.22 -13.91 7.65
C ARG A 118 -16.13 -14.94 7.33
N PHE A 119 -15.55 -14.87 6.14
CA PHE A 119 -14.47 -15.79 5.76
C PHE A 119 -13.24 -15.47 6.62
N GLY A 120 -13.10 -16.17 7.75
CA GLY A 120 -11.89 -16.17 8.59
C GLY A 120 -11.78 -15.19 9.78
N LEU A 121 -12.83 -14.47 10.19
CA LEU A 121 -12.73 -13.49 11.32
C LEU A 121 -13.62 -13.82 12.54
N ALA A 122 -13.91 -15.11 12.73
CA ALA A 122 -14.60 -15.59 13.92
C ALA A 122 -14.10 -16.98 14.32
N ARG A 123 -12.82 -17.05 14.74
CA ARG A 123 -12.37 -17.84 15.88
C ARG A 123 -11.28 -17.06 16.58
#